data_AF-A0A143XH62-F1
#
_entry.id   AF-A0A143XH62-F1
#
_cell.length_a   1.000
_cell.length_b   1.000
_cell.length_c   1.000
_cell.angle_alpha   90.00
_cell.angle_beta   90.00
_cell.angle_gamma   90.00
#
_symmetry.space_group_name_H-M   'P 1'
#
loop_
_entity.id
_entity.type
_entity.pdbx_description
1 polymer ?
#
loop_
_entity_poly.entity_id
_entity_poly.type
_entity_poly.pdbx_seq_one_letter_code
_entity_poly.pdbx_strand_id
1 'polypeptide(L)'
;MIKYPIYVTLDTNILDSANYDFDEKSTLQLLANYVKKGKVKVILSNIVVKEAEKHISEKEIFEIEKWISSKCEDASRKMEITNLPYNIGYGDDIEILGIDDQKLFFQIDEININPSAGDKEWIDISLSNKKQIIANGTVELTVGYIEYDEDGGVADALDDKIYYSYYSIIEQLDNFILEQNEYMKTEKAIIEIIEEAIK
;
A
#
# COMPACT_ATOMS: atom_id res chain seq x y z
N MET A 1 60.91 -12.15 -6.36
CA MET A 1 59.87 -11.30 -7.00
C MET A 1 58.77 -12.21 -7.51
N ILE A 2 57.52 -11.97 -7.14
CA ILE A 2 56.40 -12.81 -7.61
C ILE A 2 56.19 -12.53 -9.10
N LYS A 3 56.10 -13.58 -9.91
CA LYS A 3 55.75 -13.47 -11.33
C LYS A 3 54.23 -13.41 -11.46
N TYR A 4 53.75 -12.46 -12.27
CA TYR A 4 52.34 -12.26 -12.58
C TYR A 4 52.04 -12.68 -14.03
N PRO A 5 50.80 -13.10 -14.34
CA PRO A 5 49.69 -13.31 -13.40
C PRO A 5 49.88 -14.56 -12.54
N ILE A 6 49.32 -14.53 -11.32
CA ILE A 6 49.18 -15.73 -10.48
C ILE A 6 47.97 -16.50 -10.99
N TYR A 7 48.15 -17.79 -11.27
CA TYR A 7 47.08 -18.68 -11.68
C TYR A 7 46.42 -19.28 -10.45
N VAL A 8 45.10 -19.11 -10.34
CA VAL A 8 44.32 -19.64 -9.23
C VAL A 8 43.14 -20.43 -9.76
N THR A 9 42.84 -21.55 -9.13
CA THR A 9 41.59 -22.27 -9.33
C THR A 9 40.65 -21.90 -8.19
N LEU A 10 39.35 -21.77 -8.49
CA LEU A 10 38.33 -21.62 -7.48
C LEU A 10 37.50 -22.90 -7.41
N ASP A 11 37.23 -23.33 -6.20
CA ASP A 11 36.26 -24.37 -5.88
C ASP A 11 34.91 -23.70 -5.60
N THR A 12 33.81 -24.42 -5.81
CA THR A 12 32.45 -23.96 -5.56
C THR A 12 32.25 -23.53 -4.11
N ASN A 13 32.88 -24.21 -3.15
CA ASN A 13 32.83 -23.84 -1.73
C ASN A 13 33.35 -22.41 -1.46
N ILE A 14 34.32 -21.93 -2.26
CA ILE A 14 34.83 -20.55 -2.13
C ILE A 14 33.78 -19.54 -2.62
N LEU A 15 33.06 -19.86 -3.69
CA LEU A 15 31.96 -19.03 -4.21
C LEU A 15 30.77 -19.01 -3.25
N ASP A 16 30.40 -20.18 -2.72
CA ASP A 16 29.33 -20.34 -1.72
C ASP A 16 29.64 -19.58 -0.44
N SER A 17 30.87 -19.69 0.08
CA SER A 17 31.29 -18.96 1.29
C SER A 17 31.30 -17.44 1.11
N ALA A 18 31.47 -16.97 -0.14
CA ALA A 18 31.37 -15.58 -0.50
C ALA A 18 29.95 -15.18 -0.94
N ASN A 19 28.97 -16.09 -0.84
CA ASN A 19 27.56 -15.89 -1.21
C ASN A 19 27.34 -15.36 -2.64
N TYR A 20 28.28 -15.65 -3.55
CA TYR A 20 28.29 -15.09 -4.91
C TYR A 20 28.21 -13.56 -4.95
N ASP A 21 28.62 -12.88 -3.87
CA ASP A 21 28.52 -11.43 -3.73
C ASP A 21 29.61 -10.73 -4.56
N PHE A 22 29.22 -9.87 -5.49
CA PHE A 22 30.10 -9.03 -6.31
C PHE A 22 29.93 -7.52 -6.03
N ASP A 23 29.29 -7.15 -4.92
CA ASP A 23 29.18 -5.75 -4.49
C ASP A 23 30.55 -5.11 -4.24
N GLU A 24 30.60 -3.78 -4.22
CA GLU A 24 31.85 -3.01 -4.26
C GLU A 24 32.91 -3.41 -3.22
N LYS A 25 32.49 -3.91 -2.05
CA LYS A 25 33.36 -4.28 -0.93
C LYS A 25 33.54 -5.80 -0.75
N SER A 26 32.96 -6.61 -1.63
CA SER A 26 32.95 -8.06 -1.48
C SER A 26 34.31 -8.69 -1.79
N THR A 27 34.52 -9.90 -1.27
CA THR A 27 35.73 -10.69 -1.52
C THR A 27 35.88 -11.05 -3.01
N LEU A 28 34.78 -11.40 -3.70
CA LEU A 28 34.83 -11.72 -5.13
C LEU A 28 35.05 -10.48 -5.98
N GLN A 29 34.55 -9.32 -5.57
CA GLN A 29 34.82 -8.06 -6.26
C GLN A 29 36.29 -7.64 -6.14
N LEU A 30 36.91 -7.87 -4.96
CA LEU A 30 38.35 -7.69 -4.79
C LEU A 30 39.14 -8.61 -5.73
N LEU A 31 38.74 -9.88 -5.83
CA LEU A 31 39.35 -10.84 -6.77
C LEU A 31 39.17 -10.39 -8.23
N ALA A 32 37.98 -9.97 -8.62
CA ALA A 32 37.68 -9.46 -9.96
C ALA A 32 38.55 -8.24 -10.29
N ASN A 33 38.79 -7.34 -9.33
CA ASN A 33 39.69 -6.21 -9.49
C ASN A 33 41.14 -6.64 -9.72
N TYR A 34 41.62 -7.69 -9.05
CA TYR A 34 42.96 -8.25 -9.32
C TYR A 34 43.07 -8.94 -10.68
N VAL A 35 42.00 -9.57 -11.14
CA VAL A 35 41.90 -10.14 -12.49
C VAL A 35 41.93 -9.03 -13.55
N LYS A 36 41.12 -7.98 -13.39
CA LYS A 36 41.09 -6.81 -14.29
C LYS A 36 42.45 -6.11 -14.38
N LYS A 37 43.19 -6.06 -13.26
CA LYS A 37 44.56 -5.51 -13.20
C LYS A 37 45.65 -6.45 -13.76
N GLY A 38 45.28 -7.63 -14.28
CA GLY A 38 46.21 -8.62 -14.82
C GLY A 38 47.11 -9.28 -13.76
N LYS A 39 46.79 -9.13 -12.47
CA LYS A 39 47.58 -9.71 -11.37
C LYS A 39 47.20 -11.17 -11.11
N VAL A 40 45.96 -11.54 -11.39
CA VAL A 40 45.44 -12.90 -11.18
C VAL A 40 44.79 -13.40 -12.46
N LYS A 41 44.97 -14.68 -12.77
CA LYS A 41 44.20 -15.39 -13.80
C LYS A 41 43.46 -16.54 -13.13
N VAL A 42 42.14 -16.43 -13.08
CA VAL A 42 41.28 -17.48 -12.54
C VAL A 42 41.06 -18.55 -13.61
N ILE A 43 41.19 -19.82 -13.22
CA ILE A 43 40.86 -20.98 -14.03
C ILE A 43 39.70 -21.71 -13.33
N LEU A 44 38.57 -21.85 -14.03
CA LEU A 44 37.42 -22.60 -13.56
C LEU A 44 37.27 -23.88 -14.36
N SER A 45 36.90 -24.96 -13.70
CA SER A 45 36.48 -26.19 -14.38
C SER A 45 35.01 -26.08 -14.81
N ASN A 46 34.62 -26.84 -15.83
CA ASN A 46 33.22 -26.90 -16.26
C ASN A 46 32.28 -27.41 -15.15
N ILE A 47 32.80 -28.18 -14.18
CA ILE A 47 32.01 -28.67 -13.04
C ILE A 47 31.68 -27.51 -12.11
N VAL A 48 32.69 -26.72 -11.73
CA VAL A 48 32.50 -25.55 -10.85
C VAL A 48 31.57 -24.52 -11.49
N VAL A 49 31.67 -24.30 -12.81
CA VAL A 49 30.75 -23.41 -13.53
C VAL A 49 29.30 -23.88 -13.42
N LYS A 50 29.04 -25.17 -13.71
CA LYS A 50 27.68 -25.73 -13.65
C LYS A 50 27.09 -25.72 -12.24
N GLU A 51 27.90 -26.01 -11.23
CA GLU A 51 27.44 -25.99 -9.84
C GLU A 51 27.12 -24.56 -9.39
N ALA A 52 27.99 -23.59 -9.73
CA ALA A 52 27.74 -22.17 -9.47
C ALA A 52 26.47 -21.67 -10.15
N GLU A 53 26.26 -22.00 -11.43
CA GLU A 53 25.03 -21.67 -12.17
C GLU A 53 23.80 -22.24 -11.47
N LYS A 54 23.85 -23.52 -11.07
CA LYS A 54 22.75 -24.18 -10.37
C LYS A 54 22.43 -23.51 -9.02
N HIS A 55 23.43 -23.22 -8.19
CA HIS A 55 23.22 -22.58 -6.89
C HIS A 55 22.63 -21.18 -7.02
N ILE A 56 23.07 -20.41 -8.01
CA ILE A 56 22.50 -19.08 -8.30
C ILE A 56 21.01 -19.23 -8.66
N SER A 57 20.68 -20.15 -9.57
CA SER A 57 19.28 -20.40 -9.95
C SER A 57 18.41 -20.87 -8.78
N GLU A 58 18.91 -21.76 -7.92
CA GLU A 58 18.18 -22.21 -6.72
C GLU A 58 17.93 -21.06 -5.74
N LYS A 59 18.90 -20.16 -5.55
CA LYS A 59 18.75 -18.96 -4.71
C LYS A 59 17.73 -17.98 -5.28
N GLU A 60 17.76 -17.74 -6.60
CA GLU A 60 16.79 -16.89 -7.28
C GLU A 60 15.36 -17.43 -7.14
N ILE A 61 15.18 -18.74 -7.35
CA ILE A 61 13.88 -19.42 -7.14
C ILE A 61 13.42 -19.27 -5.69
N PHE A 62 14.31 -19.50 -4.72
CA PHE A 62 13.98 -19.38 -3.30
C PHE A 62 13.50 -17.99 -2.91
N GLU A 63 14.14 -16.92 -3.42
CA GLU A 63 13.70 -15.55 -3.15
C GLU A 63 12.34 -15.25 -3.79
N ILE A 64 12.05 -15.80 -4.98
CA ILE A 64 10.72 -15.71 -5.61
C ILE A 64 9.67 -16.44 -4.77
N GLU A 65 9.94 -17.67 -4.33
CA GLU A 65 9.03 -18.44 -3.48
C GLU A 65 8.72 -17.68 -2.19
N LYS A 66 9.74 -17.14 -1.53
CA LYS A 66 9.59 -16.33 -0.32
C LYS A 66 8.75 -15.08 -0.56
N TRP A 67 8.96 -14.39 -1.69
CA TRP A 67 8.16 -13.23 -2.07
C TRP A 67 6.69 -13.61 -2.29
N ILE A 68 6.41 -14.71 -3.03
CA ILE A 68 5.05 -15.22 -3.26
C ILE A 68 4.38 -15.58 -1.94
N SER A 69 5.06 -16.29 -1.05
CA SER A 69 4.54 -16.64 0.28
C SER A 69 4.16 -15.40 1.08
N SER A 70 5.02 -14.38 1.12
CA SER A 70 4.73 -13.10 1.77
C SER A 70 3.49 -12.43 1.18
N LYS A 71 3.32 -12.46 -0.15
CA LYS A 71 2.15 -11.88 -0.82
C LYS A 71 0.85 -12.62 -0.50
N CYS A 72 0.90 -13.95 -0.42
CA CYS A 72 -0.25 -14.77 -0.01
C CYS A 72 -0.65 -14.52 1.45
N GLU A 73 0.33 -14.37 2.35
CA GLU A 73 0.09 -14.01 3.75
C GLU A 73 -0.54 -12.62 3.87
N ASP A 74 -0.02 -11.63 3.13
CA ASP A 74 -0.59 -10.28 3.08
C ASP A 74 -2.01 -10.26 2.53
N ALA A 75 -2.29 -11.00 1.46
CA ALA A 75 -3.62 -11.11 0.89
C ALA A 75 -4.61 -11.73 1.90
N SER A 76 -4.20 -12.80 2.58
CA SER A 76 -5.00 -13.45 3.63
C SER A 76 -5.32 -12.49 4.77
N ARG A 77 -4.30 -11.77 5.27
CA ARG A 77 -4.48 -10.73 6.30
C ARG A 77 -5.47 -9.66 5.86
N LYS A 78 -5.39 -9.21 4.61
CA LYS A 78 -6.28 -8.16 4.06
C LYS A 78 -7.72 -8.66 3.88
N MET A 79 -7.93 -9.94 3.58
CA MET A 79 -9.26 -10.56 3.53
C MET A 79 -9.92 -10.68 4.92
N GLU A 80 -9.12 -10.83 5.98
CA GLU A 80 -9.61 -10.90 7.36
C GLU A 80 -10.02 -9.53 7.93
N ILE A 81 -9.52 -8.43 7.36
CA ILE A 81 -9.93 -7.07 7.74
C ILE A 81 -11.34 -6.85 7.17
N THR A 82 -12.33 -7.23 7.99
CA THR A 82 -13.75 -7.15 7.69
C THR A 82 -14.17 -5.72 7.36
N ASN A 83 -14.70 -5.57 6.15
CA ASN A 83 -15.59 -4.57 5.57
C ASN A 83 -15.82 -3.28 6.37
N LEU A 84 -15.66 -2.17 5.64
CA LEU A 84 -16.26 -0.87 5.98
C LEU A 84 -17.66 -1.06 6.60
N PRO A 85 -18.01 -0.25 7.61
CA PRO A 85 -19.27 -0.44 8.31
C PRO A 85 -20.44 -0.29 7.33
N TYR A 86 -21.48 -1.10 7.50
CA TYR A 86 -22.67 -1.06 6.63
C TYR A 86 -23.43 0.26 6.76
N ASN A 87 -23.30 0.94 7.89
CA ASN A 87 -23.92 2.23 8.19
C ASN A 87 -22.88 3.16 8.80
N ILE A 88 -23.07 4.45 8.60
CA ILE A 88 -22.26 5.51 9.19
C ILE A 88 -23.18 6.39 10.03
N GLY A 89 -22.89 6.49 11.32
CA GLY A 89 -23.55 7.39 12.26
C GLY A 89 -22.78 8.68 12.47
N TYR A 90 -23.45 9.71 12.99
CA TYR A 90 -22.81 10.93 13.46
C TYR A 90 -21.92 10.63 14.67
N GLY A 91 -20.70 11.17 14.70
CA GLY A 91 -19.67 10.83 15.68
C GLY A 91 -18.77 9.64 15.30
N ASP A 92 -18.99 9.01 14.14
CA ASP A 92 -18.20 7.86 13.74
C ASP A 92 -16.84 8.25 13.15
N ASP A 93 -15.82 7.46 13.53
CA ASP A 93 -14.49 7.44 12.94
C ASP A 93 -14.27 6.12 12.19
N ILE A 94 -14.00 6.20 10.89
CA ILE A 94 -13.87 5.04 9.99
C ILE A 94 -12.47 5.01 9.39
N GLU A 95 -11.76 3.92 9.60
CA GLU A 95 -10.49 3.63 8.92
C GLU A 95 -10.77 2.85 7.62
N ILE A 96 -10.28 3.39 6.50
CA ILE A 96 -10.33 2.77 5.17
C ILE A 96 -8.92 2.30 4.84
N LEU A 97 -8.74 0.98 4.71
CA LEU A 97 -7.46 0.37 4.38
C LEU A 97 -7.39 0.02 2.88
N GLY A 98 -6.37 0.55 2.20
CA GLY A 98 -6.01 0.20 0.83
C GLY A 98 -5.27 -1.14 0.74
N ILE A 99 -5.30 -1.74 -0.45
CA ILE A 99 -4.56 -2.97 -0.76
C ILE A 99 -3.04 -2.74 -0.79
N ASP A 100 -2.59 -1.49 -0.91
CA ASP A 100 -1.19 -1.07 -0.83
C ASP A 100 -0.78 -0.64 0.60
N ASP A 101 -1.62 -0.96 1.59
CA ASP A 101 -1.47 -0.60 3.00
C ASP A 101 -1.56 0.92 3.29
N GLN A 102 -1.98 1.74 2.31
CA GLN A 102 -2.39 3.12 2.58
C GLN A 102 -3.66 3.16 3.43
N LYS A 103 -3.79 4.22 4.24
CA LYS A 103 -4.93 4.40 5.14
C LYS A 103 -5.55 5.78 4.93
N LEU A 104 -6.87 5.78 4.79
CA LEU A 104 -7.67 7.00 4.92
C LEU A 104 -8.52 6.92 6.18
N PHE A 105 -8.81 8.08 6.76
CA PHE A 105 -9.70 8.20 7.91
C PHE A 105 -10.85 9.11 7.53
N PHE A 106 -12.05 8.56 7.55
CA PHE A 106 -13.30 9.28 7.35
C PHE A 106 -13.91 9.55 8.72
N GLN A 107 -14.27 10.80 8.98
CA GLN A 107 -14.88 11.22 10.24
C GLN A 107 -16.13 12.06 9.95
N ILE A 108 -17.15 11.88 10.76
CA ILE A 108 -18.32 12.75 10.82
C ILE A 108 -18.53 13.16 12.28
N ASP A 109 -18.68 14.45 12.52
CA ASP A 109 -18.79 14.95 13.90
C ASP A 109 -20.12 14.55 14.56
N GLU A 110 -20.14 14.59 15.89
CA GLU A 110 -21.35 14.34 16.68
C GLU A 110 -22.39 15.45 16.49
N ILE A 111 -23.66 15.10 16.65
CA ILE A 111 -24.76 16.06 16.76
C ILE A 111 -24.68 16.72 18.14
N ASN A 112 -24.59 18.05 18.17
CA ASN A 112 -24.40 18.84 19.39
C ASN A 112 -25.63 19.66 19.81
N ILE A 113 -26.75 19.61 19.08
CA ILE A 113 -27.93 20.43 19.40
C ILE A 113 -28.84 19.86 20.50
N ASN A 114 -29.35 20.78 21.32
CA ASN A 114 -30.68 20.69 21.96
C ASN A 114 -31.62 21.63 21.18
N PRO A 115 -32.22 21.16 20.07
CA PRO A 115 -32.78 22.05 19.06
C PRO A 115 -34.07 22.72 19.51
N SER A 116 -34.20 24.00 19.17
CA SER A 116 -35.46 24.74 19.17
C SER A 116 -36.05 24.81 17.77
N ALA A 117 -37.36 25.07 17.70
CA ALA A 117 -38.08 25.35 16.46
C ALA A 117 -37.34 26.42 15.62
N GLY A 118 -36.98 26.08 14.38
CA GLY A 118 -36.28 26.97 13.46
C GLY A 118 -34.75 26.91 13.51
N ASP A 119 -34.17 26.16 14.45
CA ASP A 119 -32.72 26.06 14.60
C ASP A 119 -32.06 25.32 13.42
N LYS A 120 -30.78 25.68 13.19
CA LYS A 120 -29.91 25.02 12.23
C LYS A 120 -28.62 24.56 12.89
N GLU A 121 -28.14 23.38 12.48
CA GLU A 121 -26.84 22.84 12.86
C GLU A 121 -26.02 22.51 11.61
N TRP A 122 -24.71 22.75 11.68
CA TRP A 122 -23.75 22.30 10.68
C TRP A 122 -22.80 21.31 11.33
N ILE A 123 -22.75 20.11 10.76
CA ILE A 123 -21.92 18.99 11.24
C ILE A 123 -20.84 18.74 10.21
N ASP A 124 -19.58 18.76 10.63
CA ASP A 124 -18.45 18.59 9.72
C ASP A 124 -18.25 17.12 9.36
N ILE A 125 -17.89 16.90 8.10
CA ILE A 125 -17.42 15.62 7.57
C ILE A 125 -16.00 15.85 7.08
N SER A 126 -15.06 14.97 7.41
CA SER A 126 -13.70 15.08 6.91
C SER A 126 -13.16 13.75 6.43
N LEU A 127 -12.29 13.83 5.42
CA LEU A 127 -11.47 12.72 4.96
C LEU A 127 -10.01 13.13 5.12
N SER A 128 -9.22 12.29 5.77
CA SER A 128 -7.81 12.57 6.04
C SER A 128 -6.89 11.43 5.65
N ASN A 129 -5.66 11.79 5.28
CA ASN A 129 -4.55 10.89 5.01
C ASN A 129 -3.39 11.29 5.92
N LYS A 130 -2.85 10.36 6.71
CA LYS A 130 -1.73 10.61 7.64
C LYS A 130 -1.94 11.86 8.53
N LYS A 131 -3.17 12.05 9.03
CA LYS A 131 -3.61 13.20 9.85
C LYS A 131 -3.74 14.54 9.11
N GLN A 132 -3.51 14.58 7.80
CA GLN A 132 -3.80 15.75 6.98
C GLN A 132 -5.19 15.58 6.37
N ILE A 133 -6.07 16.56 6.59
CA ILE A 133 -7.37 16.63 5.91
C ILE A 133 -7.13 16.86 4.42
N ILE A 134 -7.68 16.00 3.59
CA ILE A 134 -7.57 16.03 2.12
C ILE A 134 -8.90 16.39 1.45
N ALA A 135 -10.03 16.23 2.15
CA ALA A 135 -11.34 16.69 1.70
C ALA A 135 -12.26 16.96 2.90
N ASN A 136 -13.24 17.84 2.69
CA ASN A 136 -14.21 18.23 3.69
C ASN A 136 -15.63 18.20 3.11
N GLY A 137 -16.58 17.99 4.01
CA GLY A 137 -17.99 18.12 3.76
C GLY A 137 -18.71 18.66 4.98
N THR A 138 -20.01 18.90 4.83
CA THR A 138 -20.86 19.41 5.90
C THR A 138 -22.26 18.84 5.74
N VAL A 139 -22.90 18.51 6.86
CA VAL A 139 -24.34 18.24 6.95
C VAL A 139 -25.01 19.45 7.58
N GLU A 140 -26.01 20.02 6.91
CA GLU A 140 -26.89 21.03 7.49
C GLU A 140 -28.19 20.37 7.95
N LEU A 141 -28.49 20.45 9.24
CA LEU A 141 -29.76 20.06 9.84
C LEU A 141 -30.62 21.30 10.05
N THR A 142 -31.90 21.24 9.74
CA THR A 142 -32.90 22.29 10.02
C THR A 142 -34.07 21.68 10.78
N VAL A 143 -34.42 22.31 11.91
CA VAL A 143 -35.53 21.89 12.77
C VAL A 143 -36.78 22.66 12.38
N GLY A 144 -37.80 21.94 11.95
CA GLY A 144 -39.06 22.49 11.51
C GLY A 144 -39.94 23.02 12.64
N TYR A 145 -40.97 23.77 12.27
CA TYR A 145 -42.00 24.25 13.18
C TYR A 145 -43.30 24.55 12.44
N ILE A 146 -44.38 24.65 13.22
CA ILE A 146 -45.68 25.17 12.75
C ILE A 146 -46.16 26.18 13.79
N GLU A 147 -46.39 27.41 13.36
CA GLU A 147 -47.01 28.46 14.15
C GLU A 147 -48.47 28.63 13.74
N TYR A 148 -49.34 28.83 14.72
CA TYR A 148 -50.77 29.02 14.50
C TYR A 148 -51.18 30.47 14.75
N ASP A 149 -52.14 30.97 13.97
CA ASP A 149 -52.76 32.28 14.19
C ASP A 149 -53.83 32.23 15.31
N GLU A 150 -54.41 33.39 15.63
CA GLU A 150 -55.41 33.53 16.69
C GLU A 150 -56.72 32.76 16.40
N ASP A 151 -56.99 32.45 15.13
CA ASP A 151 -58.16 31.67 14.69
C ASP A 151 -57.87 30.16 14.66
N GLY A 152 -56.65 29.75 15.03
CA GLY A 152 -56.19 28.36 15.00
C GLY A 152 -55.82 27.86 13.60
N GLY A 153 -55.71 28.75 12.62
CA GLY A 153 -55.12 28.48 11.30
C GLY A 153 -53.58 28.45 11.37
N VAL A 154 -52.91 27.97 10.32
CA VAL A 154 -51.44 28.00 10.24
C VAL A 154 -50.98 29.39 9.79
N ALA A 155 -50.20 30.06 10.62
CA ALA A 155 -49.62 31.37 10.35
C ALA A 155 -48.28 31.25 9.61
N ASP A 156 -47.41 30.35 10.06
CA ASP A 156 -46.08 30.10 9.48
C ASP A 156 -45.69 28.63 9.69
N ALA A 157 -44.83 28.10 8.82
CA ALA A 157 -44.32 26.75 8.95
C ALA A 157 -42.96 26.60 8.27
N LEU A 158 -42.10 25.80 8.91
CA LEU A 158 -40.82 25.36 8.39
C LEU A 158 -40.76 23.83 8.48
N ASP A 159 -40.35 23.18 7.39
CA ASP A 159 -40.15 21.73 7.39
C ASP A 159 -38.78 21.35 7.96
N ASP A 160 -38.70 20.17 8.56
CA ASP A 160 -37.42 19.51 8.85
C ASP A 160 -36.65 19.23 7.55
N LYS A 161 -35.37 19.59 7.53
CA LYS A 161 -34.51 19.39 6.35
C LYS A 161 -33.12 18.92 6.74
N ILE A 162 -32.57 18.04 5.91
CA ILE A 162 -31.18 17.62 5.98
C ILE A 162 -30.56 17.87 4.60
N TYR A 163 -29.47 18.64 4.57
CA TYR A 163 -28.70 18.90 3.36
C TYR A 163 -27.27 18.39 3.54
N TYR A 164 -26.75 17.71 2.53
CA TYR A 164 -25.42 17.15 2.56
C TYR A 164 -24.53 17.79 1.48
N SER A 165 -23.37 18.26 1.89
CA SER A 165 -22.30 18.72 1.02
C SER A 165 -21.09 17.83 1.22
N TYR A 166 -20.86 16.85 0.34
CA TYR A 166 -19.74 15.90 0.47
C TYR A 166 -19.04 15.59 -0.85
N TYR A 167 -19.27 16.40 -1.90
CA TYR A 167 -18.75 16.09 -3.24
C TYR A 167 -17.23 15.93 -3.27
N SER A 168 -16.50 16.77 -2.53
CA SER A 168 -15.03 16.66 -2.45
C SER A 168 -14.56 15.36 -1.80
N ILE A 169 -15.34 14.81 -0.85
CA ILE A 169 -15.04 13.53 -0.22
C ILE A 169 -15.17 12.39 -1.24
N ILE A 170 -16.24 12.40 -2.04
CA ILE A 170 -16.48 11.38 -3.07
C ILE A 170 -15.37 11.41 -4.12
N GLU A 171 -14.98 12.60 -4.59
CA GLU A 171 -13.88 12.75 -5.56
C GLU A 171 -12.56 12.16 -5.02
N GLN A 172 -12.22 12.40 -3.76
CA GLN A 172 -11.02 11.81 -3.16
C GLN A 172 -11.11 10.30 -3.01
N LEU A 173 -12.28 9.76 -2.65
CA LEU A 173 -12.49 8.31 -2.57
C LEU A 173 -12.40 7.64 -3.94
N ASP A 174 -12.95 8.26 -4.99
CA ASP A 174 -12.84 7.77 -6.37
C ASP A 174 -11.37 7.74 -6.82
N ASN A 175 -10.62 8.81 -6.55
CA ASN A 175 -9.18 8.86 -6.85
C ASN A 175 -8.41 7.77 -6.09
N PHE A 176 -8.72 7.57 -4.81
CA PHE A 176 -8.12 6.49 -4.02
C PHE A 176 -8.41 5.12 -4.64
N ILE A 177 -9.67 4.82 -4.99
CA ILE A 177 -10.05 3.56 -5.64
C ILE A 177 -9.31 3.37 -6.96
N LEU A 178 -9.14 4.42 -7.76
CA LEU A 178 -8.37 4.36 -9.00
C LEU A 178 -6.90 3.99 -8.73
N GLU A 179 -6.25 4.63 -7.77
CA GLU A 179 -4.87 4.32 -7.38
C GLU A 179 -4.72 2.85 -6.92
N GLN A 180 -5.65 2.37 -6.09
CA GLN A 180 -5.66 0.98 -5.63
C GLN A 180 -5.83 0.00 -6.79
N ASN A 181 -6.68 0.32 -7.78
CA ASN A 181 -6.86 -0.53 -8.96
C ASN A 181 -5.59 -0.58 -9.84
N GLU A 182 -4.88 0.54 -10.01
CA GLU A 182 -3.61 0.56 -10.74
C GLU A 182 -2.50 -0.23 -10.02
N TYR A 183 -2.45 -0.15 -8.70
CA TYR A 183 -1.57 -0.99 -7.89
C TYR A 183 -1.86 -2.48 -8.12
N MET A 184 -3.14 -2.89 -8.08
CA MET A 184 -3.55 -4.28 -8.33
C MET A 184 -3.16 -4.77 -9.73
N LYS A 185 -3.28 -3.92 -10.75
CA LYS A 185 -2.85 -4.26 -12.12
C LYS A 185 -1.35 -4.52 -12.20
N THR A 186 -0.56 -3.71 -11.49
CA THR A 186 0.90 -3.88 -11.43
C THR A 186 1.27 -5.20 -10.77
N GLU A 187 0.66 -5.53 -9.63
CA GLU A 187 0.86 -6.80 -8.93
C GLU A 187 0.49 -7.99 -9.82
N LYS A 188 -0.64 -7.91 -10.54
CA LYS A 188 -1.07 -8.94 -11.48
C LYS A 188 -0.05 -9.15 -12.61
N ALA A 189 0.49 -8.08 -13.19
CA ALA A 189 1.50 -8.17 -14.25
C ALA A 189 2.79 -8.86 -13.76
N ILE A 190 3.22 -8.61 -12.51
CA ILE A 190 4.38 -9.29 -11.93
C ILE A 190 4.12 -10.80 -11.81
N ILE A 191 2.93 -11.19 -11.36
CA ILE A 191 2.55 -12.61 -11.25
C ILE A 191 2.57 -13.28 -12.62
N GLU A 192 2.00 -12.64 -13.65
CA GLU A 192 2.01 -13.16 -15.03
C GLU A 192 3.44 -13.37 -15.56
N ILE A 193 4.36 -12.43 -15.31
CA ILE A 193 5.78 -12.57 -15.68
C ILE A 193 6.43 -13.78 -14.98
N ILE A 194 6.15 -13.96 -13.69
CA ILE A 194 6.69 -15.09 -12.92
C ILE A 194 6.13 -16.42 -13.44
N GLU A 195 4.82 -16.50 -13.71
CA GLU A 195 4.19 -17.69 -14.29
C GLU A 195 4.75 -18.05 -15.67
N GLU A 196 5.10 -17.05 -16.49
CA GLU A 196 5.77 -17.27 -17.77
C GLU A 196 7.22 -17.74 -17.60
N ALA A 197 7.95 -17.22 -16.62
CA ALA A 197 9.35 -17.59 -16.37
C ALA A 197 9.53 -19.00 -15.80
N ILE A 198 8.51 -19.53 -15.12
CA ILE A 198 8.52 -20.88 -14.52
C ILE A 198 8.08 -21.98 -15.52
N LYS A 199 7.47 -21.61 -16.66
CA LYS A 199 7.06 -22.55 -17.72
C LYS A 199 8.21 -23.02 -18.60
#